data_AF-A0A3D4QV23-F1
#
_entry.id   AF-A0A3D4QV23-F1
#
_cell.length_a   1.000
_cell.length_b   1.000
_cell.length_c   1.000
_cell.angle_alpha   90.00
_cell.angle_beta   90.00
_cell.angle_gamma   90.00
#
_symmetry.space_group_name_H-M   'P 1'
#
loop_
_entity.id
_entity.type
_entity.pdbx_description
1 polymer ?
#
loop_
_entity_poly.entity_id
_entity_poly.type
_entity_poly.pdbx_seq_one_letter_code
_entity_poly.pdbx_strand_id
1 'polypeptide(L)'
;GKLLCKLGPLEKYIKQAREYAKNALLQGKEIPGWKLIEGNGKRVWDNQETAFTALTSAGVAETLLYHREPYTLAQIEKQMGKKEFSAAVGAHVVRQPGKPALAEESDRHPAWSPRSTADDDFKDLIKKGDTNNG
;
A
#
# COMPACT_ATOMS: atom_id res chain seq x y z
N GLY A 1 -22.88 14.62 -2.48
CA GLY A 1 -22.34 15.87 -1.91
C GLY A 1 -22.41 15.86 -0.39
N LYS A 2 -23.44 16.46 0.22
CA LYS A 2 -23.55 16.72 1.67
C LYS A 2 -23.31 15.52 2.60
N LEU A 3 -23.65 14.30 2.16
CA LEU A 3 -23.36 13.08 2.92
C LEU A 3 -21.87 12.73 2.96
N LEU A 4 -21.16 12.86 1.83
CA LEU A 4 -19.73 12.54 1.71
C LEU A 4 -18.87 13.40 2.65
N CYS A 5 -19.21 14.69 2.78
CA CYS A 5 -18.54 15.61 3.71
C CYS A 5 -18.74 15.21 5.20
N LYS A 6 -19.78 14.43 5.52
CA LYS A 6 -20.04 13.94 6.88
C LYS A 6 -19.37 12.61 7.18
N LEU A 7 -18.98 11.84 6.16
CA LEU A 7 -18.40 10.50 6.35
C LEU A 7 -17.04 10.56 7.04
N GLY A 8 -16.14 11.46 6.64
CA GLY A 8 -14.81 11.59 7.27
C GLY A 8 -14.88 11.85 8.78
N PRO A 9 -15.62 12.88 9.24
CA PRO A 9 -15.84 13.12 10.67
C PRO A 9 -16.51 11.95 11.40
N LEU A 10 -17.47 11.28 10.75
CA LEU A 10 -18.15 10.11 11.32
C LEU A 10 -17.19 8.91 11.49
N GLU A 11 -16.35 8.61 10.50
CA GLU A 11 -15.33 7.57 10.61
C GLU A 11 -14.35 7.86 11.75
N LYS A 12 -13.93 9.13 11.89
CA LYS A 12 -13.08 9.56 13.01
C LYS A 12 -13.76 9.34 14.35
N TYR A 13 -15.03 9.73 14.46
CA TYR A 13 -15.82 9.54 15.67
C TYR A 13 -15.98 8.04 16.01
N ILE A 14 -16.29 7.19 15.04
CA ILE A 14 -16.39 5.73 15.24
C ILE A 14 -15.07 5.16 15.75
N LYS A 15 -13.93 5.56 15.18
CA LYS A 15 -12.60 5.13 15.63
C LYS A 15 -12.35 5.56 17.08
N GLN A 16 -12.62 6.83 17.41
CA GLN A 16 -12.46 7.36 18.76
C GLN A 16 -13.38 6.68 19.78
N ALA A 17 -14.65 6.42 19.43
CA ALA A 17 -15.59 5.73 20.31
C ALA A 17 -15.15 4.30 20.63
N ARG A 18 -14.62 3.56 19.63
CA ARG A 18 -14.04 2.22 19.84
C ARG A 18 -12.80 2.26 20.72
N GLU A 19 -11.92 3.23 20.51
CA GLU A 19 -10.72 3.41 21.31
C GLU A 19 -11.04 3.76 22.77
N TYR A 20 -11.99 4.69 22.98
CA TYR A 20 -12.53 4.99 24.30
C TYR A 20 -13.08 3.75 24.98
N ALA A 21 -13.93 2.98 24.29
CA ALA A 21 -14.54 1.78 24.87
C ALA A 21 -13.49 0.75 25.30
N LYS A 22 -12.49 0.51 24.46
CA LYS A 22 -11.34 -0.35 24.78
C LYS A 22 -10.59 0.15 26.02
N ASN A 23 -10.27 1.44 26.08
CA ASN A 23 -9.51 2.02 27.19
C ASN A 23 -10.31 2.01 28.51
N ALA A 24 -11.61 2.29 28.46
CA ALA A 24 -12.49 2.19 29.62
C ALA A 24 -12.54 0.76 30.18
N LEU A 25 -12.69 -0.25 29.31
CA LEU A 25 -12.66 -1.66 29.72
C LEU A 25 -11.28 -2.04 30.30
N LEU A 26 -10.18 -1.52 29.75
CA LEU A 26 -8.81 -1.77 30.28
C LEU A 26 -8.61 -1.15 31.68
N GLN A 27 -9.31 -0.05 31.98
CA GLN A 27 -9.32 0.59 33.30
C GLN A 27 -10.29 -0.09 34.29
N GLY A 28 -10.90 -1.21 33.91
CA GLY A 28 -11.85 -1.95 34.75
C GLY A 28 -13.27 -1.35 34.78
N LYS A 29 -13.59 -0.39 33.91
CA LYS A 29 -14.97 0.11 33.76
C LYS A 29 -15.79 -0.87 32.92
N GLU A 30 -17.08 -0.94 33.17
CA GLU A 30 -17.99 -1.78 32.39
C GLU A 30 -18.64 -1.00 31.24
N ILE A 31 -18.82 -1.67 30.10
CA ILE A 31 -19.60 -1.16 28.96
C ILE A 31 -20.62 -2.24 28.58
N PRO A 32 -21.93 -1.99 28.77
CA PRO A 32 -22.96 -2.99 28.50
C PRO A 32 -22.86 -3.55 27.07
N GLY A 33 -22.87 -4.88 26.95
CA GLY A 33 -22.77 -5.59 25.66
C GLY A 33 -21.36 -5.72 25.09
N TRP A 34 -20.33 -5.20 25.76
CA TRP A 34 -18.93 -5.27 25.31
C TRP A 34 -18.02 -5.86 26.38
N LYS A 35 -17.00 -6.59 25.94
CA LYS A 35 -15.96 -7.16 26.80
C LYS A 35 -14.61 -7.07 26.12
N LEU A 36 -13.54 -7.03 26.92
CA LEU A 36 -12.20 -7.32 26.41
C LEU A 36 -12.05 -8.84 26.26
N ILE A 37 -11.43 -9.22 25.17
CA ILE A 37 -10.99 -10.59 24.93
C ILE A 37 -9.47 -10.57 24.77
N GLU A 38 -8.83 -11.67 25.11
CA GLU A 38 -7.42 -11.85 24.81
C GLU A 38 -7.21 -11.81 23.29
N GLY A 39 -6.20 -11.06 22.85
CA GLY A 39 -5.83 -11.06 21.44
C GLY A 39 -5.26 -12.43 21.06
N ASN A 40 -5.36 -12.79 19.78
CA ASN A 40 -4.61 -13.93 19.27
C ASN A 40 -3.11 -13.61 19.42
N GLY A 41 -2.48 -14.16 20.45
CA GLY A 41 -1.06 -13.97 20.72
C GLY A 41 -0.23 -14.32 19.48
N LYS A 42 0.81 -13.54 19.20
CA LYS A 42 1.76 -13.89 18.15
C LYS A 42 2.74 -14.91 18.71
N ARG A 43 2.99 -15.99 17.97
CA ARG A 43 4.11 -16.89 18.25
C ARG A 43 5.39 -16.18 17.83
N VAL A 44 6.34 -16.07 18.75
CA VAL A 44 7.64 -15.43 18.53
C VAL A 44 8.73 -16.40 18.95
N TRP A 45 9.91 -16.29 18.33
CA TRP A 45 11.09 -17.02 18.78
C TRP A 45 11.56 -16.43 20.12
N ASP A 46 11.96 -17.30 21.04
CA ASP A 46 12.67 -16.93 22.27
C ASP A 46 14.09 -16.47 21.95
N ASN A 47 14.79 -17.21 21.09
CA ASN A 47 16.03 -16.82 20.46
C ASN A 47 16.06 -17.34 19.01
N GLN A 48 16.04 -16.40 18.06
CA GLN A 48 15.95 -16.69 16.63
C GLN A 48 17.18 -17.44 16.11
N GLU A 49 18.37 -17.16 16.61
CA GLU A 49 19.61 -17.80 16.14
C GLU A 49 19.65 -19.26 16.59
N THR A 50 19.38 -19.52 17.87
CA THR A 50 19.30 -20.90 18.37
C THR A 50 18.16 -21.66 17.68
N ALA A 51 17.03 -21.00 17.40
CA ALA A 51 15.95 -21.58 16.63
C ALA A 51 16.39 -21.90 15.20
N PHE A 52 17.09 -20.99 14.52
CA PHE A 52 17.55 -21.18 13.14
C PHE A 52 18.64 -22.26 13.06
N THR A 53 19.59 -22.31 14.01
CA THR A 53 20.56 -23.40 14.13
C THR A 53 19.88 -24.73 14.39
N ALA A 54 18.89 -24.79 15.29
CA ALA A 54 18.13 -25.99 15.55
C ALA A 54 17.33 -26.44 14.31
N LEU A 55 16.74 -25.50 13.58
CA LEU A 55 16.05 -25.77 12.31
C LEU A 55 17.01 -26.30 11.25
N THR A 56 18.14 -25.65 11.02
CA THR A 56 19.17 -26.12 10.08
C THR A 56 19.72 -27.49 10.48
N SER A 57 19.97 -27.72 11.77
CA SER A 57 20.42 -29.02 12.29
C SER A 57 19.36 -30.12 12.15
N ALA A 58 18.08 -29.75 12.21
CA ALA A 58 16.94 -30.62 11.91
C ALA A 58 16.73 -30.83 10.39
N GLY A 59 17.62 -30.29 9.55
CA GLY A 59 17.58 -30.46 8.10
C GLY A 59 16.73 -29.42 7.36
N VAL A 60 16.31 -28.33 8.02
CA VAL A 60 15.62 -27.22 7.35
C VAL A 60 16.61 -26.45 6.49
N ALA A 61 16.32 -26.34 5.19
CA ALA A 61 17.16 -25.58 4.27
C ALA A 61 17.18 -24.09 4.67
N GLU A 62 18.36 -23.49 4.64
CA GLU A 62 18.57 -22.09 5.01
C GLU A 62 17.71 -21.12 4.18
N THR A 63 17.43 -21.45 2.92
CA THR A 63 16.53 -20.67 2.04
C THR A 63 15.09 -20.58 2.55
N LEU A 64 14.65 -21.49 3.44
CA LEU A 64 13.34 -21.44 4.09
C LEU A 64 13.33 -20.56 5.34
N LEU A 65 14.51 -20.21 5.84
CA LEU A 65 14.67 -19.37 7.02
C LEU A 65 14.69 -17.88 6.65
N TYR A 66 14.96 -17.57 5.37
CA TYR A 66 15.15 -16.20 4.89
C TYR A 66 14.33 -15.91 3.63
N HIS A 67 13.58 -14.81 3.65
CA HIS A 67 12.85 -14.32 2.49
C HIS A 67 13.69 -13.31 1.69
N ARG A 68 13.80 -13.49 0.36
CA ARG A 68 14.39 -12.50 -0.56
C ARG A 68 13.27 -11.79 -1.32
N GLU A 69 13.08 -10.51 -1.05
CA GLU A 69 12.05 -9.71 -1.73
C GLU A 69 12.65 -8.91 -2.90
N PRO A 70 12.04 -8.98 -4.10
CA PRO A 70 12.47 -8.17 -5.24
C PRO A 70 12.13 -6.70 -5.03
N TYR A 71 13.00 -5.81 -5.51
CA TYR A 71 12.72 -4.38 -5.46
C TYR A 71 11.60 -4.00 -6.43
N THR A 72 10.69 -3.17 -5.93
CA THR A 72 9.69 -2.47 -6.73
C THR A 72 10.38 -1.55 -7.74
N LEU A 73 9.66 -1.24 -8.82
CA LEU A 73 10.13 -0.31 -9.86
C LEU A 73 10.65 1.00 -9.28
N ALA A 74 9.90 1.59 -8.34
CA ALA A 74 10.30 2.83 -7.68
C ALA A 74 11.57 2.66 -6.83
N GLN A 75 11.75 1.49 -6.19
CA GLN A 75 12.97 1.18 -5.44
C GLN A 75 14.17 1.04 -6.39
N ILE A 76 14.01 0.35 -7.53
CA ILE A 76 15.06 0.20 -8.54
C ILE A 76 15.38 1.55 -9.21
N GLU A 77 14.37 2.33 -9.61
CA GLU A 77 14.53 3.66 -10.22
C GLU A 77 15.26 4.63 -9.28
N LYS A 78 14.90 4.61 -8.00
CA LYS A 78 15.59 5.40 -6.98
C LYS A 78 17.04 4.95 -6.79
N GLN A 79 17.34 3.65 -6.89
CA GLN A 79 18.69 3.12 -6.72
C GLN A 79 19.61 3.44 -7.91
N MET A 80 19.12 3.29 -9.13
CA MET A 80 19.89 3.53 -10.35
C MET A 80 19.92 5.00 -10.76
N GLY A 81 18.98 5.81 -10.28
CA GLY A 81 18.82 7.20 -10.70
C GLY A 81 18.05 7.30 -12.02
N LYS A 82 17.25 8.35 -12.13
CA LYS A 82 16.24 8.48 -13.19
C LYS A 82 16.80 8.40 -14.61
N LYS A 83 18.01 8.93 -14.85
CA LYS A 83 18.64 8.92 -16.18
C LYS A 83 19.09 7.52 -16.59
N GLU A 84 19.83 6.84 -15.74
CA GLU A 84 20.35 5.49 -16.00
C GLU A 84 19.24 4.45 -16.00
N PHE A 85 18.27 4.57 -15.07
CA PHE A 85 17.07 3.75 -15.07
C PHE A 85 16.26 3.90 -16.36
N SER A 86 16.01 5.14 -16.80
CA SER A 86 15.30 5.40 -18.05
C SER A 86 16.07 4.88 -19.27
N ALA A 87 17.41 4.91 -19.26
CA ALA A 87 18.23 4.39 -20.35
C ALA A 87 18.26 2.84 -20.37
N ALA A 88 18.36 2.20 -19.21
CA ALA A 88 18.50 0.76 -19.09
C ALA A 88 17.16 0.01 -19.24
N VAL A 89 16.09 0.54 -18.62
CA VAL A 89 14.81 -0.17 -18.54
C VAL A 89 13.60 0.72 -18.84
N GLY A 90 13.79 1.98 -19.22
CA GLY A 90 12.69 2.91 -19.49
C GLY A 90 11.73 2.46 -20.60
N ALA A 91 12.24 1.74 -21.61
CA ALA A 91 11.41 1.11 -22.65
C ALA A 91 10.46 0.03 -22.10
N HIS A 92 10.71 -0.47 -20.89
CA HIS A 92 9.90 -1.46 -20.19
C HIS A 92 8.97 -0.85 -19.13
N VAL A 93 8.93 0.49 -18.99
CA VAL A 93 8.09 1.18 -18.00
C VAL A 93 6.86 1.74 -18.68
N VAL A 94 5.69 1.17 -18.37
CA VAL A 94 4.40 1.71 -18.81
C VAL A 94 3.77 2.50 -17.67
N ARG A 95 3.56 3.80 -17.88
CA ARG A 95 2.82 4.64 -16.93
C ARG A 95 1.33 4.43 -17.13
N GLN A 96 0.70 3.73 -16.20
CA GLN A 96 -0.76 3.65 -16.17
C GLN A 96 -1.33 4.93 -15.52
N PRO A 97 -2.40 5.52 -16.08
CA PRO A 97 -3.12 6.58 -15.40
C PRO A 97 -3.66 6.05 -14.06
N GLY A 98 -3.50 6.84 -12.99
CA GLY A 98 -4.01 6.49 -11.67
C GLY A 98 -5.54 6.41 -11.68
N LYS A 99 -6.10 5.56 -10.81
CA LYS A 99 -7.55 5.48 -10.63
C LYS A 99 -8.09 6.85 -10.19
N PRO A 100 -9.19 7.36 -10.77
CA PRO A 100 -9.82 8.58 -10.31
C PRO A 100 -10.16 8.47 -8.82
N ALA A 101 -9.84 9.51 -8.07
CA ALA A 101 -10.16 9.61 -6.65
C ALA A 101 -11.26 10.65 -6.45
N LEU A 102 -12.12 10.41 -5.46
CA LEU A 102 -13.12 11.39 -5.05
C LEU A 102 -12.41 12.57 -4.37
N ALA A 103 -12.67 13.77 -4.87
CA ALA A 103 -12.17 15.01 -4.29
C ALA A 103 -13.35 15.94 -3.98
N GLU A 104 -13.13 16.91 -3.08
CA GLU A 104 -14.10 17.98 -2.81
C GLU A 104 -14.11 18.98 -3.98
N GLU A 105 -15.22 19.71 -4.15
CA GLU A 105 -15.38 20.69 -5.24
C GLU A 105 -14.40 21.87 -5.14
N SER A 106 -13.88 22.15 -3.94
CA SER A 106 -12.81 23.14 -3.72
C SER A 106 -11.42 22.63 -4.11
N ASP A 107 -11.27 21.37 -4.49
CA ASP A 107 -10.00 20.84 -4.98
C ASP A 107 -9.59 21.57 -6.28
N ARG A 108 -8.31 21.93 -6.37
CA ARG A 108 -7.78 22.73 -7.48
C ARG A 108 -7.60 21.91 -8.76
N HIS A 109 -7.68 20.59 -8.67
CA HIS A 109 -7.54 19.71 -9.82
C HIS A 109 -8.81 19.73 -10.67
N PRO A 110 -8.68 19.71 -12.00
CA PRO A 110 -9.84 19.64 -12.88
C PRO A 110 -10.60 18.33 -12.62
N ALA A 111 -11.94 18.42 -12.65
CA ALA A 111 -12.80 17.25 -12.54
C ALA A 111 -12.41 16.21 -13.59
N TRP A 112 -12.24 14.96 -13.17
CA TRP A 112 -11.94 13.87 -14.08
C TRP A 112 -13.19 13.48 -14.89
N SER A 113 -13.07 13.40 -16.21
CA SER A 113 -14.12 12.95 -17.13
C SER A 113 -13.85 11.52 -17.60
N PRO A 114 -14.84 10.61 -17.58
CA PRO A 114 -14.69 9.27 -18.17
C PRO A 114 -14.44 9.37 -19.67
N ARG A 115 -13.30 8.87 -20.17
CA ARG A 115 -13.10 8.67 -21.60
C ARG A 115 -13.96 7.49 -22.06
N SER A 116 -14.68 7.66 -23.16
CA SER A 116 -15.41 6.58 -23.82
C SER A 116 -14.41 5.71 -24.61
N THR A 117 -14.24 4.46 -24.19
CA THR A 117 -13.52 3.34 -24.84
C THR A 117 -12.02 3.17 -24.53
N ALA A 118 -11.62 1.91 -24.38
CA ALA A 118 -10.24 1.48 -24.09
C ALA A 118 -9.26 1.74 -25.25
N ASP A 119 -9.77 1.92 -26.46
CA ASP A 119 -8.97 2.21 -27.66
C ASP A 119 -8.35 3.62 -27.62
N ASP A 120 -8.97 4.57 -26.90
CA ASP A 120 -8.42 5.93 -26.76
C ASP A 120 -7.30 6.02 -25.71
N ASP A 121 -7.22 5.07 -24.77
CA ASP A 121 -6.14 5.01 -23.77
C ASP A 121 -4.83 4.40 -24.33
N PHE A 122 -4.90 3.60 -25.40
CA PHE A 122 -3.72 3.05 -26.08
C PHE A 122 -3.09 4.02 -27.11
N LYS A 123 -3.86 4.98 -27.65
CA LYS A 123 -3.37 5.93 -28.68
C LYS A 123 -2.34 6.93 -28.13
N ASP A 124 -2.35 7.20 -26.83
CA ASP A 124 -1.39 8.10 -26.18
C ASP A 124 -0.04 7.42 -25.89
N LEU A 125 0.06 6.08 -26.02
CA LEU A 125 1.30 5.31 -25.75
C LEU A 125 2.24 5.16 -26.96
N ILE A 126 1.79 5.49 -28.19
CA ILE A 126 2.57 5.26 -29.43
C ILE A 126 3.27 6.54 -29.95
N LYS A 127 2.92 7.74 -29.47
CA LYS A 127 3.43 9.01 -30.05
C LYS A 127 4.88 9.40 -29.71
N LYS A 128 5.66 8.55 -29.06
CA LYS A 128 7.07 8.84 -28.73
C LYS A 128 8.04 7.88 -29.43
N GLY A 129 7.84 7.68 -30.73
CA GLY A 129 8.72 6.91 -31.60
C GLY A 129 9.41 7.71 -32.71
N ASP A 130 8.83 8.82 -33.17
CA ASP A 130 9.34 9.50 -34.37
C ASP A 130 9.70 10.96 -34.09
N THR A 131 10.99 11.24 -33.95
CA THR A 131 11.67 12.40 -34.56
C THR A 131 13.13 12.43 -34.10
N ASN A 132 14.01 11.81 -34.88
CA ASN A 132 15.37 12.30 -35.00
C ASN A 132 15.86 12.04 -36.43
N ASN A 133 15.82 13.08 -37.26
CA ASN A 133 16.66 13.17 -38.44
C ASN A 133 16.99 14.65 -38.66
N GLY A 134 18.23 14.98 -38.31
CA GLY A 134 18.91 16.25 -38.48
C GLY A 134 20.40 15.99 -38.32
#